data_AF-A0A4S1E399-F1
#
_entry.id   AF-A0A4S1E399-F1
#
_cell.length_a   1.000
_cell.length_b   1.000
_cell.length_c   1.000
_cell.angle_alpha   90.00
_cell.angle_beta   90.00
_cell.angle_gamma   90.00
#
_symmetry.space_group_name_H-M   'P 1'
#
loop_
_entity.id
_entity.type
_entity.pdbx_description
1 polymer ?
#
loop_
_entity_poly.entity_id
_entity_poly.type
_entity_poly.pdbx_seq_one_letter_code
_entity_poly.pdbx_strand_id
1 'polypeptide(L)'
;MIYIIIGISTLFIIIAYGVTINNAKYLLSGYNTMSKEERAKFDIDNYIPFFKKFHLILGISCFIIGSSLTLIVSQEAGSIFIGTYPIAAYIYFIKKSNIYYDKKHQNLNKLAQLVLIGVLILTIILIIKVF
;
A
#
# COMPACT_ATOMS: atom_id res chain seq x y z
N MET A 1 -3.26 -16.60 12.89
CA MET A 1 -2.31 -15.61 12.32
C MET A 1 -1.85 -15.97 10.91
N ILE A 2 -1.34 -17.19 10.68
CA ILE A 2 -0.78 -17.56 9.36
C ILE A 2 -1.76 -17.41 8.18
N TYR A 3 -3.04 -17.78 8.34
CA TYR A 3 -4.06 -17.58 7.30
C TYR A 3 -4.31 -16.11 6.97
N ILE A 4 -4.22 -15.21 7.96
CA ILE A 4 -4.36 -13.77 7.75
C ILE A 4 -3.17 -13.26 6.93
N ILE A 5 -1.95 -13.68 7.28
CA ILE A 5 -0.73 -13.33 6.54
C ILE A 5 -0.83 -13.81 5.09
N ILE A 6 -1.25 -15.06 4.86
CA ILE A 6 -1.46 -15.61 3.51
C ILE A 6 -2.48 -14.78 2.74
N GLY A 7 -3.63 -14.48 3.35
CA GLY A 7 -4.70 -13.69 2.73
C GLY A 7 -4.24 -12.29 2.33
N ILE A 8 -3.62 -11.55 3.25
CA ILE A 8 -3.13 -10.18 3.01
C ILE A 8 -2.02 -10.17 1.95
N SER A 9 -1.07 -11.10 2.03
CA SER A 9 0.03 -11.20 1.07
C SER A 9 -0.48 -11.51 -0.33
N THR A 10 -1.42 -12.47 -0.44
CA THR A 10 -2.04 -12.84 -1.70
C THR A 10 -2.85 -11.68 -2.28
N LEU A 11 -3.58 -10.93 -1.45
CA LEU A 11 -4.32 -9.75 -1.87
C LEU A 11 -3.39 -8.71 -2.51
N PHE A 12 -2.25 -8.39 -1.90
CA PHE A 12 -1.30 -7.44 -2.49
C PHE A 12 -0.71 -7.95 -3.81
N ILE A 13 -0.43 -9.25 -3.92
CA ILE A 13 0.02 -9.85 -5.19
C ILE A 13 -1.08 -9.76 -6.24
N ILE A 14 -2.34 -10.06 -5.90
CA ILE A 14 -3.48 -9.90 -6.80
C ILE A 14 -3.58 -8.46 -7.27
N ILE A 15 -3.46 -7.47 -6.38
CA ILE A 15 -3.48 -6.04 -6.74
C ILE A 15 -2.34 -5.70 -7.71
N ALA A 16 -1.13 -6.25 -7.49
CA ALA A 16 0.03 -6.00 -8.35
C ALA A 16 -0.21 -6.41 -9.82
N TYR A 17 -0.98 -7.48 -10.06
CA TYR A 17 -1.30 -7.97 -11.39
C TYR A 17 -2.69 -7.55 -11.90
N GLY A 18 -3.60 -7.21 -10.99
CA GLY A 18 -4.99 -6.85 -11.29
C GLY A 18 -5.13 -5.45 -11.89
N VAL A 19 -4.23 -4.53 -11.56
CA VAL A 19 -4.20 -3.18 -12.14
C VAL A 19 -3.26 -3.15 -13.34
N THR A 20 -3.80 -2.83 -14.51
CA THR A 20 -3.11 -2.76 -15.80
C THR A 20 -3.42 -1.42 -16.48
N ILE A 21 -2.65 -1.04 -17.50
CA ILE A 21 -2.91 0.19 -18.28
C ILE A 21 -4.36 0.20 -18.81
N ASN A 22 -4.84 -0.95 -19.32
CA ASN A 22 -6.16 -1.07 -19.93
C ASN A 22 -7.33 -0.86 -18.96
N ASN A 23 -7.15 -1.23 -17.68
CA ASN A 23 -8.21 -1.11 -16.67
C ASN A 23 -7.94 -0.01 -15.63
N ALA A 24 -6.80 0.68 -15.70
CA ALA A 24 -6.40 1.71 -14.73
C ALA A 24 -7.45 2.82 -14.59
N LYS A 25 -8.13 3.20 -15.68
CA LYS A 25 -9.20 4.21 -15.63
C LYS A 25 -10.38 3.85 -14.72
N TYR A 26 -10.50 2.58 -14.35
CA TYR A 26 -11.53 2.08 -13.44
C TYR A 26 -10.95 1.72 -12.07
N LEU A 27 -9.80 1.02 -12.06
CA LEU A 27 -9.26 0.40 -10.84
C LEU A 27 -8.21 1.24 -10.10
N LEU A 28 -7.52 2.16 -10.79
CA LEU A 28 -6.44 2.94 -10.19
C LEU A 28 -6.99 4.21 -9.53
N SER A 29 -7.07 4.22 -8.20
CA SER A 29 -7.50 5.39 -7.43
C SER A 29 -6.66 6.64 -7.74
N GLY A 30 -7.31 7.79 -7.78
CA GLY A 30 -6.74 9.06 -8.23
C GLY A 30 -6.76 9.18 -9.76
N TYR A 31 -6.25 8.18 -10.48
CA TYR A 31 -6.29 8.17 -11.96
C TYR A 31 -7.72 8.00 -12.50
N ASN A 32 -8.55 7.19 -11.83
CA ASN A 32 -9.96 7.00 -12.20
C ASN A 32 -10.83 8.25 -11.97
N THR A 33 -10.42 9.17 -11.09
CA THR A 33 -11.09 10.45 -10.83
C THR A 33 -10.58 11.60 -11.69
N MET A 34 -9.48 11.39 -12.42
CA MET A 34 -8.92 12.41 -13.31
C MET A 34 -9.80 12.66 -14.53
N SER A 35 -9.86 13.92 -14.97
CA SER A 35 -10.46 14.31 -16.24
C SER A 35 -9.73 13.65 -17.43
N LYS A 36 -10.28 13.75 -18.64
CA LYS A 36 -9.59 13.21 -19.84
C LYS A 36 -8.27 13.95 -20.08
N GLU A 37 -8.26 15.25 -19.84
CA GLU A 37 -7.11 16.13 -20.02
C GLU A 37 -6.02 15.87 -18.97
N GLU A 38 -6.41 15.63 -17.71
CA GLU A 38 -5.49 15.24 -16.63
C GLU A 38 -4.85 13.87 -16.95
N ARG A 39 -5.65 12.88 -17.38
CA ARG A 39 -5.14 11.55 -17.75
C ARG A 39 -4.20 11.58 -18.95
N ALA A 40 -4.44 12.43 -19.94
CA ALA A 40 -3.57 12.58 -21.09
C ALA A 40 -2.15 13.07 -20.73
N LYS A 41 -1.99 13.71 -19.56
CA LYS A 41 -0.69 14.19 -19.03
C LYS A 41 -0.08 13.24 -18.00
N PHE A 42 -0.82 12.24 -17.55
CA PHE A 42 -0.36 11.30 -16.54
C PHE A 42 0.51 10.22 -17.19
N ASP A 43 1.70 10.02 -16.66
CA ASP A 43 2.65 9.01 -17.13
C ASP A 43 2.24 7.60 -16.66
N ILE A 44 1.17 7.07 -17.27
CA ILE A 44 0.59 5.78 -16.92
C ILE A 44 1.54 4.61 -17.23
N ASP A 45 2.34 4.75 -18.29
CA ASP A 45 3.24 3.72 -18.79
C ASP A 45 4.38 3.44 -17.81
N ASN A 46 4.89 4.46 -17.11
CA ASN A 46 5.87 4.27 -16.03
C ASN A 46 5.22 4.04 -14.66
N TYR A 47 4.02 4.60 -14.42
CA TYR A 47 3.33 4.43 -13.14
C TYR A 47 2.91 2.97 -12.89
N ILE A 48 2.36 2.27 -13.89
CA ILE A 48 1.85 0.90 -13.72
C ILE A 48 2.96 -0.08 -13.32
N PRO A 49 4.15 -0.11 -13.97
CA PRO A 49 5.28 -0.90 -13.52
C PRO A 49 5.73 -0.57 -12.09
N PHE A 50 5.76 0.72 -11.71
CA PHE A 50 6.07 1.14 -10.35
C PHE A 50 5.04 0.61 -9.33
N PHE A 51 3.75 0.77 -9.62
CA PHE A 51 2.64 0.27 -8.81
C PHE A 51 2.71 -1.24 -8.61
N LYS A 52 2.92 -1.99 -9.71
CA LYS A 52 3.05 -3.44 -9.70
C LYS A 52 4.24 -3.87 -8.85
N LYS A 53 5.42 -3.27 -9.06
CA LYS A 53 6.63 -3.60 -8.31
C LYS A 53 6.44 -3.36 -6.81
N PHE A 54 5.82 -2.24 -6.43
CA PHE A 54 5.53 -1.94 -5.03
C PHE A 54 4.65 -3.00 -4.37
N HIS A 55 3.50 -3.32 -4.98
CA HIS A 55 2.55 -4.27 -4.40
C HIS A 55 3.09 -5.71 -4.40
N LEU A 56 3.90 -6.08 -5.39
CA LEU A 56 4.56 -7.38 -5.42
C LEU A 56 5.58 -7.51 -4.28
N ILE A 57 6.42 -6.49 -4.08
CA ILE A 57 7.37 -6.45 -2.96
C ILE A 57 6.62 -6.49 -1.63
N LEU A 58 5.57 -5.68 -1.49
CA LEU A 58 4.75 -5.63 -0.28
C LEU A 58 4.11 -6.98 0.05
N GLY A 59 3.54 -7.67 -0.95
CA GLY A 59 2.95 -8.99 -0.76
C GLY A 59 3.98 -10.04 -0.36
N ILE A 60 5.13 -10.09 -1.06
CA ILE A 60 6.20 -11.05 -0.78
C ILE A 60 6.81 -10.79 0.60
N SER A 61 7.09 -9.53 0.96
CA SER A 61 7.66 -9.20 2.26
C SER A 61 6.67 -9.44 3.40
N CYS A 62 5.38 -9.14 3.21
CA CYS A 62 4.33 -9.51 4.17
C CYS A 62 4.32 -11.02 4.43
N PHE A 63 4.42 -11.84 3.38
CA PHE A 63 4.41 -13.29 3.51
C PHE A 63 5.66 -13.80 4.24
N ILE A 64 6.85 -13.44 3.76
CA ILE A 64 8.12 -13.96 4.28
C ILE A 64 8.35 -13.46 5.71
N ILE A 65 8.28 -12.14 5.92
CA ILE A 65 8.61 -11.54 7.23
C ILE A 65 7.50 -11.85 8.23
N GLY A 66 6.23 -11.71 7.84
CA GLY A 66 5.09 -11.99 8.72
C GLY A 66 5.06 -13.45 9.18
N SER A 67 5.30 -14.40 8.26
CA SER A 67 5.37 -15.83 8.62
C SER A 67 6.56 -16.13 9.50
N SER A 68 7.74 -15.55 9.19
CA SER A 68 8.95 -15.73 10.00
C SER A 68 8.77 -15.22 11.43
N LEU A 69 8.22 -14.01 11.60
CA LEU A 69 7.93 -13.45 12.91
C LEU A 69 6.92 -14.31 13.67
N THR A 70 5.87 -14.79 13.00
CA THR A 70 4.83 -15.64 13.63
C THR A 70 5.38 -16.98 14.10
N LEU A 71 6.22 -17.63 13.30
CA LEU A 71 6.68 -19.00 13.54
C LEU A 71 7.94 -19.08 14.41
N ILE A 72 8.81 -18.07 14.33
CA ILE A 72 10.14 -18.07 14.97
C ILE A 72 10.17 -17.19 16.22
N VAL A 73 9.42 -16.08 16.23
CA VAL A 73 9.43 -15.11 17.33
C VAL A 73 8.20 -15.31 18.22
N SER A 74 7.03 -14.89 17.75
CA SER A 74 5.76 -15.12 18.44
C SER A 74 4.57 -14.73 17.55
N GLN A 75 3.37 -15.20 17.91
CA GLN A 75 2.15 -14.81 17.21
C GLN A 75 1.88 -13.30 17.30
N GLU A 76 2.23 -12.68 18.43
CA GLU A 76 2.11 -11.25 18.68
C GLU A 76 3.04 -10.47 17.76
N ALA A 77 4.30 -10.89 17.61
CA ALA A 77 5.25 -10.24 16.70
C ALA A 77 4.74 -10.22 15.25
N GLY A 78 4.17 -11.34 14.79
CA GLY A 78 3.52 -11.42 13.49
C GLY A 78 2.30 -10.49 13.36
N SER A 79 1.50 -10.40 14.43
CA SER A 79 0.31 -9.52 14.50
C SER A 79 0.67 -8.04 14.41
N ILE A 80 1.70 -7.62 15.16
CA ILE A 80 2.19 -6.24 15.18
C ILE A 80 2.71 -5.88 13.80
N PHE A 81 3.51 -6.76 13.19
CA PHE A 81 4.05 -6.54 11.86
C PHE A 81 2.96 -6.39 10.80
N ILE A 82 2.02 -7.35 10.71
CA ILE A 82 0.98 -7.31 9.68
C ILE A 82 0.01 -6.13 9.87
N GLY A 83 -0.18 -5.67 11.12
CA GLY A 83 -1.00 -4.49 11.44
C GLY A 83 -0.35 -3.15 11.12
N THR A 84 0.99 -3.06 11.14
CA THR A 84 1.70 -1.77 11.02
C THR A 84 2.48 -1.61 9.71
N TYR A 85 3.11 -2.68 9.23
CA TYR A 85 4.00 -2.63 8.07
C TYR A 85 3.32 -2.21 6.76
N PRO A 86 2.13 -2.74 6.39
CA PRO A 86 1.44 -2.27 5.19
C PRO A 86 1.11 -0.77 5.25
N ILE A 87 0.72 -0.25 6.41
CA ILE A 87 0.40 1.18 6.58
C ILE A 87 1.65 2.03 6.32
N ALA A 88 2.77 1.67 6.95
CA ALA A 88 4.06 2.32 6.73
C ALA A 88 4.50 2.25 5.25
N ALA A 89 4.32 1.09 4.60
CA ALA A 89 4.62 0.90 3.19
C ALA A 89 3.75 1.81 2.29
N TYR A 90 2.46 1.96 2.58
CA TYR A 90 1.58 2.86 1.82
C TYR A 90 1.93 4.35 2.03
N ILE A 91 2.36 4.77 3.22
CA ILE A 91 2.88 6.13 3.44
C ILE A 91 4.07 6.40 2.49
N TYR A 92 5.02 5.46 2.43
CA TYR A 92 6.15 5.54 1.50
C TYR A 92 5.69 5.54 0.03
N PHE A 93 4.78 4.65 -0.34
CA PHE A 93 4.26 4.53 -1.70
C PHE A 93 3.64 5.84 -2.18
N ILE A 94 2.74 6.43 -1.41
CA ILE A 94 2.07 7.70 -1.78
C ILE A 94 3.10 8.82 -1.88
N LYS A 95 4.09 8.87 -0.98
CA LYS A 95 5.16 9.88 -1.06
C LYS A 95 5.97 9.75 -2.34
N LYS A 96 6.33 8.53 -2.74
CA LYS A 96 7.10 8.27 -3.95
C LYS A 96 6.28 8.43 -5.23
N SER A 97 5.00 8.08 -5.21
CA SER A 97 4.12 8.17 -6.37
C SER A 97 3.78 9.61 -6.76
N ASN A 98 3.95 10.58 -5.85
CA ASN A 98 3.70 12.01 -6.11
C ASN A 98 4.41 12.58 -7.34
N ILE A 99 5.52 11.98 -7.78
CA ILE A 99 6.23 12.40 -8.99
C ILE A 99 5.37 12.28 -10.26
N TYR A 100 4.36 11.41 -10.25
CA TYR A 100 3.45 11.17 -11.38
C TYR A 100 2.19 12.04 -11.35
N TYR A 101 1.93 12.74 -10.25
CA TYR A 101 0.70 13.49 -10.01
C TYR A 101 0.92 14.99 -10.17
N ASP A 102 -0.11 15.70 -10.65
CA ASP A 102 -0.11 17.16 -10.66
C ASP A 102 -0.17 17.75 -9.24
N LYS A 103 -0.07 19.09 -9.12
CA LYS A 103 -0.02 19.75 -7.81
C LYS A 103 -1.27 19.55 -6.96
N LYS A 104 -2.45 19.51 -7.60
CA LYS A 104 -3.75 19.32 -6.93
C LYS A 104 -3.78 17.93 -6.30
N HIS A 105 -3.45 16.90 -7.07
CA HIS A 105 -3.40 15.52 -6.61
C HIS A 105 -2.28 15.28 -5.59
N GLN A 106 -1.12 15.94 -5.74
CA GLN A 106 -0.06 15.91 -4.73
C GLN A 106 -0.51 16.44 -3.37
N ASN A 107 -1.36 17.48 -3.32
CA ASN A 107 -1.89 18.01 -2.07
C ASN A 107 -2.87 17.03 -1.41
N LEU A 108 -3.73 16.37 -2.20
CA LEU A 108 -4.60 15.30 -1.72
C LEU A 108 -3.78 14.11 -1.18
N ASN A 109 -2.72 13.73 -1.88
CA ASN A 109 -1.80 12.67 -1.47
C ASN A 109 -1.07 13.01 -0.17
N LYS A 110 -0.71 14.28 0.07
CA LYS A 110 -0.14 14.72 1.35
C LYS A 110 -1.14 14.59 2.49
N LEU A 111 -2.40 14.97 2.27
CA LEU A 111 -3.46 14.78 3.27
C LEU A 111 -3.66 13.28 3.58
N ALA A 112 -3.73 12.44 2.54
CA ALA A 112 -3.82 10.99 2.70
C ALA A 112 -2.62 10.42 3.49
N GLN A 113 -1.40 10.89 3.23
CA GLN A 113 -0.21 10.52 4.02
C GLN A 113 -0.34 10.92 5.49
N LEU A 114 -0.80 12.13 5.79
CA LEU A 114 -1.01 12.58 7.18
C LEU A 114 -2.06 11.74 7.90
N VAL A 115 -3.16 11.41 7.22
CA VAL A 115 -4.18 10.51 7.75
C VAL A 115 -3.59 9.14 8.05
N LEU A 116 -2.84 8.54 7.11
CA LEU A 116 -2.20 7.24 7.33
C LEU A 116 -1.15 7.26 8.45
N ILE A 117 -0.41 8.36 8.62
CA ILE A 117 0.51 8.54 9.75
C ILE A 117 -0.29 8.54 11.07
N GLY A 118 -1.42 9.27 11.12
CA GLY A 118 -2.32 9.25 12.27
C GLY A 118 -2.88 7.86 12.57
N VAL A 119 -3.31 7.13 11.54
CA VAL A 119 -3.76 5.74 11.66
C VAL A 119 -2.65 4.85 12.19
N LEU A 120 -1.42 4.97 11.66
CA LEU A 120 -0.28 4.17 12.12
C LEU A 120 0.04 4.42 13.60
N ILE A 121 0.05 5.69 14.03
CA ILE A 121 0.26 6.06 15.43
C ILE A 121 -0.84 5.46 16.32
N LEU A 122 -2.10 5.61 15.90
CA LEU A 122 -3.24 5.04 16.62
C LEU A 122 -3.15 3.52 16.73
N THR A 123 -2.82 2.83 15.64
CA THR A 123 -2.63 1.37 15.63
C THR A 123 -1.52 0.95 16.59
N ILE A 124 -0.39 1.65 16.62
CA ILE A 124 0.70 1.37 17.56
C ILE A 124 0.26 1.58 19.00
N ILE A 125 -0.45 2.67 19.31
CA ILE A 125 -0.97 2.94 20.66
C ILE A 125 -1.94 1.85 21.11
N LEU A 126 -2.85 1.43 20.23
CA LEU A 126 -3.82 0.38 20.53
C LEU A 126 -3.13 -0.96 20.78
N ILE A 127 -2.12 -1.30 19.96
CA ILE A 127 -1.29 -2.50 20.16
C ILE A 127 -0.61 -2.46 21.54
N ILE A 128 0.03 -1.35 21.90
CA ILE A 128 0.73 -1.19 23.18
C ILE A 128 -0.24 -1.30 24.38
N LYS A 129 -1.52 -0.94 24.22
CA LYS A 129 -2.51 -1.06 25.30
C LYS A 129 -3.06 -2.47 25.48
N VAL A 130 -2.97 -3.31 24.45
CA VAL A 130 -3.52 -4.68 24.46
C VAL A 130 -2.51 -5.69 25.01
N PHE A 131 -1.21 -5.34 24.99
CA PHE A 131 -0.11 -6.13 25.54
C PHE A 131 0.45 -5.49 26.82
#